data_AF-A0A8S9ZNC3-F1
#
_entry.id   AF-A0A8S9ZNC3-F1
#
_cell.length_a   1.000
_cell.length_b   1.000
_cell.length_c   1.000
_cell.angle_alpha   90.00
_cell.angle_beta   90.00
_cell.angle_gamma   90.00
#
_symmetry.space_group_name_H-M   'P 1'
#
loop_
_entity.id
_entity.type
_entity.pdbx_description
1 polymer ?
#
loop_
_entity_poly.entity_id
_entity_poly.type
_entity_poly.pdbx_seq_one_letter_code
_entity_poly.pdbx_strand_id
1 'polypeptide(L)'
;MEKIIILNNESKREHIKKPMNAFMLFMKENRHKYMDETNDRKKQSAELNKELGQIWQKMSKDEQQPYYEMAQQKREEHQQLYPNWTARENYAIHKKAKRRRTRERSFENNDQKKCRARFGVDNQAKWCKHCRRKKRCLNVCDSSSPLHQN
;
A
#
# COMPACT_ATOMS: atom_id res chain seq x y z
N MET A 1 33.25 17.13 21.20
CA MET A 1 32.11 17.42 22.09
C MET A 1 30.92 17.79 21.22
N GLU A 2 30.09 16.81 20.92
CA GLU A 2 28.94 16.97 20.03
C GLU A 2 27.83 17.77 20.72
N LYS A 3 27.41 18.86 20.08
CA LYS A 3 26.34 19.74 20.56
C LYS A 3 24.99 19.08 20.30
N ILE A 4 24.37 18.59 21.36
CA ILE A 4 22.96 18.16 21.38
C ILE A 4 22.10 19.41 21.21
N ILE A 5 21.45 19.54 20.06
CA ILE A 5 20.42 20.55 19.80
C ILE A 5 19.07 19.96 20.24
N ILE A 6 18.55 20.43 21.37
CA ILE A 6 17.15 20.21 21.77
C ILE A 6 16.30 21.21 20.98
N LEU A 7 15.48 20.74 20.05
CA LEU A 7 14.40 21.52 19.45
C LEU A 7 13.06 20.93 19.86
N ASN A 8 12.43 21.56 20.86
CA ASN A 8 11.01 21.48 21.12
C ASN A 8 10.25 22.04 19.90
N ASN A 9 9.50 21.18 19.20
CA ASN A 9 8.52 21.63 18.21
C ASN A 9 7.32 20.68 18.14
N GLU A 10 6.27 21.02 18.89
CA GLU A 10 5.09 20.19 19.14
C GLU A 10 4.10 20.09 17.97
N SER A 11 4.43 20.60 16.77
CA SER A 11 3.48 20.70 15.64
C SER A 11 3.79 19.83 14.41
N LYS A 12 4.94 19.15 14.34
CA LYS A 12 5.26 18.14 13.31
C LYS A 12 6.25 17.13 13.89
N ARG A 13 5.79 16.13 14.64
CA ARG A 13 6.65 14.99 14.98
C ARG A 13 7.18 14.40 13.67
N GLU A 14 8.49 14.46 13.45
CA GLU A 14 9.11 13.95 12.22
C GLU A 14 8.71 12.49 12.01
N HIS A 15 8.35 12.14 10.78
CA HIS A 15 7.95 10.78 10.42
C HIS A 15 9.18 9.86 10.42
N ILE A 16 9.49 9.30 11.59
CA ILE A 16 10.58 8.34 11.76
C ILE A 16 10.18 6.99 11.14
N LYS A 17 10.93 6.54 10.14
CA LYS A 17 10.65 5.28 9.43
C LYS A 17 10.91 4.07 10.32
N LYS A 18 10.22 2.95 10.05
CA LYS A 18 10.47 1.67 10.74
C LYS A 18 11.92 1.20 10.56
N PRO A 19 12.49 0.51 11.56
CA PRO A 19 13.75 -0.21 11.37
C PRO A 19 13.57 -1.29 10.28
N MET A 20 14.64 -1.52 9.52
CA MET A 20 14.62 -2.44 8.40
C MET A 20 14.57 -3.89 8.91
N ASN A 21 13.65 -4.70 8.37
CA ASN A 21 13.57 -6.12 8.70
C ASN A 21 14.57 -6.94 7.87
N ALA A 22 14.71 -8.24 8.18
CA ALA A 22 15.65 -9.13 7.52
C ALA A 22 15.48 -9.17 5.99
N PHE A 23 14.24 -9.37 5.52
CA PHE A 23 13.94 -9.39 4.09
C PHE A 23 14.25 -8.05 3.41
N MET A 24 14.00 -6.91 4.07
CA MET A 24 14.28 -5.59 3.51
C MET A 24 15.79 -5.30 3.44
N LEU A 25 16.59 -5.85 4.36
CA LEU A 25 18.05 -5.85 4.28
C LEU A 25 18.54 -6.67 3.08
N PHE A 26 18.02 -7.88 2.94
CA PHE A 26 18.29 -8.72 1.78
C PHE A 26 17.92 -8.03 0.46
N MET A 27 16.74 -7.41 0.38
CA MET A 27 16.29 -6.66 -0.80
C MET A 27 17.21 -5.47 -1.14
N LYS A 28 17.71 -4.75 -0.13
CA LYS A 28 18.61 -3.60 -0.36
C LYS A 28 19.89 -4.02 -1.09
N GLU A 29 20.44 -5.17 -0.74
CA GLU A 29 21.67 -5.70 -1.32
C GLU A 29 21.44 -6.45 -2.63
N ASN A 30 20.36 -7.21 -2.74
CA ASN A 30 20.19 -8.14 -3.87
C ASN A 30 19.37 -7.55 -5.01
N ARG A 31 18.60 -6.48 -4.77
CA ARG A 31 17.77 -5.89 -5.82
C ARG A 31 18.57 -5.30 -6.98
N HIS A 32 19.69 -4.63 -6.69
CA HIS A 32 20.53 -4.06 -7.75
C HIS A 32 21.32 -5.16 -8.47
N LYS A 33 21.93 -6.09 -7.72
CA LYS A 33 22.62 -7.26 -8.26
C LYS A 33 21.74 -8.07 -9.21
N TYR A 34 20.53 -8.38 -8.78
CA TYR A 34 19.57 -9.14 -9.57
C TYR A 34 19.10 -8.38 -10.83
N MET A 35 18.95 -7.06 -10.75
CA MET A 35 18.63 -6.22 -11.91
C MET A 35 19.78 -6.19 -12.93
N ASP A 36 21.02 -6.18 -12.46
CA ASP A 36 22.22 -6.19 -13.31
C ASP A 36 22.46 -7.58 -13.92
N GLU A 37 22.30 -8.65 -13.14
CA GLU A 37 22.43 -10.05 -13.60
C GLU A 37 21.40 -10.40 -14.68
N THR A 38 20.16 -9.94 -14.52
CA THR A 38 19.10 -10.18 -15.51
C THR A 38 19.21 -9.25 -16.73
N ASN A 39 20.13 -8.27 -16.72
CA ASN A 39 20.26 -7.19 -17.71
C ASN A 39 18.93 -6.46 -18.00
N ASP A 40 17.96 -6.55 -17.09
CA ASP A 40 16.59 -6.13 -17.32
C ASP A 40 16.30 -4.86 -16.53
N ARG A 41 16.93 -3.77 -16.98
CA ARG A 41 16.70 -2.42 -16.42
C ARG A 41 15.28 -1.89 -16.69
N LYS A 42 14.49 -2.58 -17.51
CA LYS A 42 13.11 -2.21 -17.87
C LYS A 42 12.06 -3.04 -17.15
N LYS A 43 12.43 -4.15 -16.50
CA LYS A 43 11.53 -4.98 -15.70
C LYS A 43 10.80 -4.14 -14.67
N GLN A 44 9.50 -4.38 -14.55
CA GLN A 44 8.68 -3.64 -13.60
C GLN A 44 9.13 -3.97 -12.17
N SER A 45 9.24 -2.96 -11.32
CA SER A 45 9.65 -3.11 -9.90
C SER A 45 8.82 -4.17 -9.15
N ALA A 46 7.55 -4.31 -9.50
CA ALA A 46 6.67 -5.32 -8.92
C ALA A 46 7.11 -6.75 -9.22
N GLU A 47 7.62 -7.01 -10.42
CA GLU A 47 8.09 -8.32 -10.87
C GLU A 47 9.43 -8.68 -10.21
N LEU A 48 10.36 -7.71 -10.15
CA LEU A 48 11.62 -7.88 -9.41
C LEU A 48 11.37 -8.24 -7.94
N ASN A 49 10.45 -7.54 -7.28
CA ASN A 49 10.09 -7.83 -5.89
C ASN A 49 9.45 -9.21 -5.71
N LYS A 50 8.72 -9.69 -6.72
CA LYS A 50 8.11 -11.02 -6.71
C LYS A 50 9.18 -12.11 -6.81
N GLU A 51 10.12 -11.97 -7.73
CA GLU A 51 11.22 -12.92 -7.93
C GLU A 51 12.13 -12.97 -6.68
N LEU A 52 12.55 -11.82 -6.15
CA LEU A 52 13.36 -11.76 -4.93
C LEU A 52 12.63 -12.31 -3.69
N GLY A 53 11.31 -12.13 -3.62
CA GLY A 53 10.49 -12.75 -2.57
C GLY A 53 10.51 -14.28 -2.64
N GLN A 54 10.51 -14.85 -3.85
CA GLN A 54 10.63 -16.30 -4.04
C GLN A 54 12.04 -16.81 -3.70
N ILE A 55 13.08 -16.07 -4.06
CA ILE A 55 14.47 -16.40 -3.70
C ILE A 55 14.60 -16.43 -2.18
N TRP A 56 14.16 -15.39 -1.48
CA TRP A 56 14.18 -15.34 -0.02
C TRP A 56 13.48 -16.54 0.62
N GLN A 57 12.30 -16.93 0.13
CA GLN A 57 11.58 -18.11 0.66
C GLN A 57 12.31 -19.43 0.42
N LYS A 58 13.12 -19.53 -0.64
CA LYS A 58 13.90 -20.72 -0.98
C LYS A 58 15.26 -20.78 -0.28
N MET A 59 15.79 -19.63 0.19
CA MET A 59 17.04 -19.58 0.95
C MET A 59 16.95 -20.42 2.22
N SER A 60 18.05 -21.06 2.57
CA SER A 60 18.17 -21.80 3.82
C SER A 60 18.13 -20.86 5.03
N LYS A 61 17.84 -21.42 6.21
CA LYS A 61 17.84 -20.64 7.45
C LYS A 61 19.22 -20.03 7.73
N ASP A 62 20.28 -20.77 7.43
CA ASP A 62 21.66 -20.33 7.66
C ASP A 62 22.02 -19.13 6.78
N GLU A 63 21.54 -19.12 5.53
CA GLU A 63 21.72 -17.95 4.63
C GLU A 63 20.86 -16.75 5.04
N GLN A 64 19.68 -16.99 5.63
CA GLN A 64 18.83 -15.91 6.14
C GLN A 64 19.32 -15.35 7.49
N GLN A 65 20.02 -16.16 8.29
CA GLN A 65 20.39 -15.86 9.67
C GLN A 65 21.16 -14.53 9.83
N PRO A 66 22.17 -14.20 8.99
CA PRO A 66 22.86 -12.91 9.08
C PRO A 66 21.92 -11.71 8.92
N TYR A 67 20.90 -11.84 8.05
CA TYR A 67 19.91 -10.78 7.85
C TYR A 67 18.97 -10.62 9.05
N TYR A 68 18.65 -11.73 9.74
CA TYR A 68 17.88 -11.68 10.98
C TYR A 68 18.64 -10.99 12.11
N GLU A 69 19.93 -11.29 12.27
CA GLU A 69 20.80 -10.67 13.27
C GLU A 69 20.95 -9.16 13.00
N MET A 70 21.25 -8.77 11.76
CA MET A 70 21.30 -7.36 11.36
C MET A 70 19.96 -6.64 11.58
N ALA A 71 18.83 -7.31 11.31
CA ALA A 71 17.51 -6.73 11.53
C ALA A 71 17.20 -6.54 13.03
N GLN A 72 17.67 -7.46 13.87
CA GLN A 72 17.55 -7.34 15.31
C GLN A 72 18.38 -6.15 15.81
N GLN A 73 19.64 -6.05 15.41
CA GLN A 73 20.50 -4.91 15.76
C GLN A 73 19.87 -3.58 15.35
N LYS A 74 19.36 -3.48 14.11
CA LYS A 74 18.66 -2.26 13.64
C LYS A 74 17.41 -1.93 14.45
N ARG A 75 16.70 -2.94 14.95
CA ARG A 75 15.53 -2.74 15.82
C ARG A 75 15.95 -2.21 17.18
N GLU A 76 16.99 -2.79 17.78
CA GLU A 76 17.52 -2.37 19.08
C GLU A 76 18.08 -0.94 19.00
N GLU A 77 18.89 -0.63 17.98
CA GLU A 77 19.37 0.73 17.71
C GLU A 77 18.21 1.73 17.60
N HIS A 78 17.17 1.38 16.84
CA HIS A 78 16.00 2.25 16.69
C HIS A 78 15.23 2.41 18.01
N GLN A 79 15.11 1.36 18.82
CA GLN A 79 14.44 1.44 20.11
C GLN A 79 15.21 2.32 21.10
N GLN A 80 16.55 2.26 21.07
CA GLN A 80 17.41 3.11 21.89
C GLN A 80 17.36 4.57 21.45
N LEU A 81 17.40 4.84 20.13
CA LEU A 81 17.33 6.20 19.59
C LEU A 81 15.93 6.82 19.73
N TYR A 82 14.88 5.99 19.70
CA TYR A 82 13.50 6.43 19.72
C TYR A 82 12.64 5.64 20.71
N PRO A 83 12.85 5.80 22.03
CA PRO A 83 12.18 5.00 23.07
C PRO A 83 10.66 5.16 23.11
N ASN A 84 10.14 6.32 22.65
CA ASN A 84 8.71 6.62 22.59
C ASN A 84 8.09 6.40 21.20
N TRP A 85 8.83 5.78 20.27
CA TRP A 85 8.31 5.57 18.92
C TRP A 85 7.34 4.39 18.88
N THR A 86 6.19 4.63 18.25
CA THR A 86 5.26 3.55 17.92
C THR A 86 4.89 3.60 16.44
N ALA A 87 4.89 2.44 15.78
CA ALA A 87 4.44 2.33 14.40
C ALA A 87 3.00 2.83 14.20
N ARG A 88 2.16 2.71 15.24
CA ARG A 88 0.76 3.15 15.21
C ARG A 88 0.69 4.66 15.07
N GLU A 89 1.30 5.42 15.97
CA GLU A 89 1.22 6.88 15.92
C GLU A 89 1.91 7.44 14.68
N ASN A 90 3.03 6.83 14.31
CA ASN A 90 3.86 7.29 13.20
C ASN A 90 3.22 7.06 11.81
N TYR A 91 2.49 5.95 11.60
CA TYR A 91 1.86 5.62 10.31
C TYR A 91 0.33 5.71 10.29
N ALA A 92 -0.38 5.76 11.44
CA ALA A 92 -1.84 5.79 11.46
C ALA A 92 -2.44 7.14 11.04
N ILE A 93 -1.71 8.24 11.20
CA ILE A 93 -2.14 9.58 10.79
C ILE A 93 -2.50 9.58 9.29
N HIS A 94 -1.64 8.99 8.46
CA HIS A 94 -1.87 8.88 7.02
C HIS A 94 -2.95 7.85 6.64
N LYS A 95 -3.18 6.82 7.48
CA LYS A 95 -4.22 5.80 7.22
C LYS A 95 -5.64 6.37 7.38
N LYS A 96 -5.88 7.21 8.39
CA LYS A 96 -7.17 7.91 8.56
C LYS A 96 -7.40 8.91 7.44
N ALA A 97 -6.39 9.72 7.08
CA ALA A 97 -6.48 10.67 5.98
C ALA A 97 -6.72 9.98 4.62
N LYS A 98 -6.01 8.88 4.32
CA LYS A 98 -6.23 8.08 3.10
C LYS A 98 -7.64 7.48 3.05
N ARG A 99 -8.11 6.88 4.16
CA ARG A 99 -9.49 6.37 4.25
C ARG A 99 -10.52 7.48 4.03
N ARG A 100 -10.31 8.67 4.60
CA ARG A 100 -11.19 9.82 4.38
C ARG A 100 -11.21 10.24 2.91
N ARG A 101 -10.05 10.41 2.28
CA ARG A 101 -9.93 10.73 0.84
C ARG A 101 -10.56 9.67 -0.07
N THR A 102 -10.35 8.38 0.22
CA THR A 102 -10.99 7.30 -0.55
C THR A 102 -12.50 7.32 -0.38
N ARG A 103 -12.99 7.63 0.82
CA ARG A 103 -14.43 7.75 1.11
C ARG A 103 -15.03 8.98 0.41
N GLU A 104 -14.39 10.14 0.48
CA GLU A 104 -14.75 11.38 -0.24
C GLU A 104 -14.82 11.12 -1.75
N ARG A 105 -13.77 10.54 -2.34
CA ARG A 105 -13.75 10.15 -3.77
C ARG A 105 -14.83 9.12 -4.13
N SER A 106 -15.17 8.22 -3.21
CA SER A 106 -16.24 7.23 -3.40
C SER A 106 -17.64 7.84 -3.33
N PHE A 107 -17.81 8.94 -2.60
CA PHE A 107 -19.03 9.73 -2.56
C PHE A 107 -19.20 10.59 -3.81
N GLU A 108 -18.15 11.24 -4.30
CA GLU A 108 -18.16 11.99 -5.57
C GLU A 108 -18.46 11.07 -6.76
N ASN A 109 -17.87 9.87 -6.79
CA ASN A 109 -18.15 8.87 -7.83
C ASN A 109 -19.44 8.07 -7.61
N ASN A 110 -20.26 8.42 -6.61
CA ASN A 110 -21.51 7.69 -6.34
C ASN A 110 -22.50 7.90 -7.51
N ASP A 111 -22.51 9.07 -8.14
CA ASP A 111 -23.43 9.36 -9.24
C ASP A 111 -23.17 8.54 -10.51
N GLN A 112 -21.94 8.05 -10.66
CA GLN A 112 -21.48 7.19 -11.75
C GLN A 112 -21.65 5.68 -11.49
N LYS A 113 -22.31 5.30 -10.38
CA LYS A 113 -22.61 3.90 -10.03
C LYS A 113 -24.01 3.50 -10.50
N LYS A 114 -24.22 2.19 -10.74
CA LYS A 114 -25.55 1.63 -11.08
C LYS A 114 -26.53 1.89 -9.92
N CYS A 115 -27.83 2.08 -10.21
CA CYS A 115 -28.83 2.42 -9.18
C CYS A 115 -28.86 1.46 -7.98
N ARG A 116 -28.59 0.16 -8.20
CA ARG A 116 -28.47 -0.83 -7.12
C ARG A 116 -27.33 -0.51 -6.14
N ALA A 117 -26.18 -0.06 -6.64
CA ALA A 117 -25.04 0.32 -5.81
C ALA A 117 -25.21 1.71 -5.18
N ARG A 118 -25.99 2.60 -5.80
CA ARG A 118 -26.32 3.95 -5.27
C ARG A 118 -27.34 3.93 -4.15
N PHE A 119 -28.43 3.18 -4.34
CA PHE A 119 -29.61 3.24 -3.47
C PHE A 119 -29.85 1.96 -2.67
N GLY A 120 -29.08 0.88 -2.91
CA GLY A 120 -29.31 -0.42 -2.30
C GLY A 120 -30.52 -1.14 -2.91
N VAL A 121 -30.75 -2.39 -2.47
CA VAL A 121 -31.85 -3.25 -2.95
C VAL A 121 -33.22 -2.91 -2.36
N ASP A 122 -33.25 -2.17 -1.25
CA ASP A 122 -34.49 -1.82 -0.55
C ASP A 122 -35.15 -0.57 -1.15
N ASN A 123 -34.38 0.31 -1.80
CA ASN A 123 -34.88 1.56 -2.39
C ASN A 123 -35.14 1.44 -3.91
N GLN A 124 -35.79 0.37 -4.35
CA GLN A 124 -36.06 0.14 -5.78
C GLN A 124 -36.90 1.26 -6.42
N ALA A 125 -37.72 1.96 -5.64
CA ALA A 125 -38.47 3.14 -6.08
C ALA A 125 -37.57 4.24 -6.66
N LYS A 126 -36.35 4.39 -6.12
CA LYS A 126 -35.34 5.38 -6.55
C LYS A 126 -34.50 4.91 -7.75
N TRP A 127 -34.67 3.66 -8.21
CA TRP A 127 -33.96 3.14 -9.35
C TRP A 127 -34.57 3.65 -10.66
N CYS A 128 -33.72 3.92 -11.66
CA CYS A 128 -34.21 4.25 -12.99
C CYS A 128 -34.99 3.08 -13.60
N LYS A 129 -35.91 3.37 -14.53
CA LYS A 129 -36.76 2.36 -15.18
C LYS A 129 -35.96 1.20 -15.78
N HIS A 130 -34.75 1.47 -16.28
CA HIS A 130 -33.85 0.48 -16.88
C HIS A 130 -33.20 -0.44 -15.84
N CYS A 131 -32.82 0.08 -14.66
CA CYS A 131 -32.29 -0.76 -13.58
C CYS A 131 -33.35 -1.70 -13.02
N ARG A 132 -34.59 -1.23 -12.88
CA ARG A 132 -35.71 -2.05 -12.38
C ARG A 132 -36.09 -3.18 -13.33
N ARG A 133 -36.12 -2.90 -14.65
CA ARG A 133 -36.68 -3.84 -15.65
C ARG A 133 -35.64 -4.66 -16.39
N LYS A 134 -34.47 -4.09 -16.71
CA LYS A 134 -33.47 -4.68 -17.62
C LYS A 134 -32.11 -4.93 -16.97
N LYS A 135 -31.98 -4.75 -15.65
CA LYS A 135 -30.71 -4.82 -14.88
C LYS A 135 -29.55 -3.96 -15.45
N ARG A 136 -29.83 -2.99 -16.33
CA ARG A 136 -28.88 -2.06 -16.96
C ARG A 136 -29.16 -0.63 -16.48
N CYS A 137 -28.12 0.13 -16.11
CA CYS A 137 -28.29 1.50 -15.61
C CYS A 137 -28.07 2.52 -16.73
N LEU A 138 -28.98 3.47 -16.90
CA LEU A 138 -28.80 4.59 -17.83
C LEU A 138 -27.68 5.55 -17.41
N ASN A 139 -27.47 5.72 -16.11
CA ASN A 139 -26.50 6.69 -15.56
C ASN A 139 -25.06 6.18 -15.63
N VAL A 140 -24.87 4.92 -16.04
CA VAL A 140 -23.57 4.31 -16.28
C VAL A 140 -23.59 3.84 -17.72
N CYS A 141 -23.18 4.73 -18.64
CA CYS A 141 -22.90 4.37 -20.03
C CYS A 141 -21.82 3.28 -20.01
N ASP A 142 -22.24 2.04 -20.26
CA ASP A 142 -21.37 0.88 -20.27
C ASP A 142 -20.66 0.87 -21.64
N SER A 143 -19.48 1.47 -21.73
CA SER A 143 -18.57 1.29 -22.88
C SER A 143 -18.04 -0.17 -22.96
N SER A 144 -18.44 -1.03 -22.01
CA SER A 144 -17.99 -2.41 -21.85
C SER A 144 -19.14 -3.43 -21.86
N SER A 145 -20.20 -3.20 -22.63
CA SER A 145 -21.17 -4.27 -22.92
C SER A 145 -20.93 -4.81 -24.34
N PRO A 146 -20.35 -6.01 -24.50
CA PRO A 146 -20.31 -6.67 -25.80
C PRO A 146 -21.75 -7.02 -26.17
N LEU A 147 -22.17 -6.64 -27.38
CA LEU A 147 -23.43 -6.93 -28.09
C LEU A 147 -24.03 -5.63 -28.66
N HIS A 148 -23.28 -4.99 -29.56
CA HIS A 148 -23.83 -4.35 -30.74
C HIS A 148 -23.39 -5.17 -31.95
N GLN A 149 -24.03 -6.32 -32.13
CA GLN A 149 -24.17 -6.99 -33.43
C GLN A 149 -25.62 -7.45 -33.53
N ASN A 150 -26.38 -6.60 -34.23
CA ASN A 150 -27.43 -6.86 -35.20
C ASN A 150 -28.47 -5.74 -35.13
#